data_AF-A0A7I7L0H0-F1
#
_entry.id   AF-A0A7I7L0H0-F1
#
_cell.length_a   1.000
_cell.length_b   1.000
_cell.length_c   1.000
_cell.angle_alpha   90.00
_cell.angle_beta   90.00
_cell.angle_gamma   90.00
#
_symmetry.space_group_name_H-M   'P 1'
#
loop_
_entity.id
_entity.type
_entity.pdbx_description
1 polymer ?
#
loop_
_entity_poly.entity_id
_entity_poly.type
_entity_poly.pdbx_seq_one_letter_code
_entity_poly.pdbx_strand_id
1 'polypeptide(L)'
;MLFGVIPGCVLCLMVAPTAGAAPDPCSASGVAATASGVLNSASGYLDAHPDANNVLTAAVNQPPADAKSSIRGYFISHPGQALDLKNIAQPLLNLKGQCNASVSPDQLAGLFDALSN
;
A
#
# COMPACT_ATOMS: atom_id res chain seq x y z
N MET A 1 -32.20 38.97 19.93
CA MET A 1 -32.28 38.92 21.41
C MET A 1 -32.68 37.51 21.81
N LEU A 2 -31.75 36.69 22.33
CA LEU A 2 -31.96 35.88 23.53
C LEU A 2 -30.64 35.23 23.93
N PHE A 3 -30.21 35.50 25.15
CA PHE A 3 -29.10 34.85 25.82
C PHE A 3 -29.51 33.42 26.20
N GLY A 4 -28.60 32.48 26.03
CA GLY A 4 -28.69 31.12 26.58
C GLY A 4 -27.30 30.65 26.97
N VAL A 5 -26.89 30.97 28.21
CA VAL A 5 -25.72 30.39 28.86
C VAL A 5 -26.11 28.98 29.32
N ILE A 6 -25.35 27.96 28.94
CA ILE A 6 -25.39 26.64 29.57
C ILE A 6 -24.02 26.45 30.24
N PRO A 7 -23.96 26.40 31.58
CA PRO A 7 -22.74 26.14 32.32
C PRO A 7 -22.51 24.62 32.37
N GLY A 8 -21.27 24.18 32.13
CA GLY A 8 -20.81 22.86 32.54
C GLY A 8 -21.17 21.69 31.62
N CYS A 9 -20.31 21.46 30.62
CA CYS A 9 -19.95 20.10 30.22
C CYS A 9 -18.50 20.13 29.76
N VAL A 10 -17.57 19.86 30.69
CA VAL A 10 -16.20 19.46 30.34
C VAL A 10 -16.28 18.03 29.82
N LEU A 11 -16.63 17.94 28.54
CA LEU A 11 -16.13 16.89 27.68
C LEU A 11 -15.74 17.59 26.39
N CYS A 12 -14.51 18.10 26.35
CA CYS A 12 -13.86 18.44 25.10
C CYS A 12 -13.72 17.14 24.30
N LEU A 13 -14.80 16.73 23.63
CA LEU A 13 -14.70 16.00 22.39
C LEU A 13 -13.91 16.95 21.48
N MET A 14 -12.60 16.73 21.41
CA MET A 14 -11.76 17.40 20.43
C MET A 14 -12.22 16.93 19.06
N VAL A 15 -13.26 17.57 18.52
CA VAL A 15 -13.47 17.65 17.09
C VAL A 15 -12.36 18.54 16.57
N ALA A 16 -11.22 17.90 16.29
CA ALA A 16 -10.24 18.40 15.36
C ALA A 16 -10.96 18.74 14.04
N PRO A 17 -10.52 19.78 13.32
CA PRO A 17 -11.33 20.46 12.32
C PRO A 17 -11.86 19.49 11.26
N THR A 18 -13.16 19.55 10.96
CA THR A 18 -13.76 18.97 9.76
C THR A 18 -13.43 19.84 8.54
N ALA A 19 -12.14 20.00 8.25
CA ALA A 19 -11.64 20.49 6.97
C ALA A 19 -11.36 19.24 6.13
N GLY A 20 -11.90 19.15 4.91
CA GLY A 20 -11.87 17.95 4.05
C GLY A 20 -10.63 17.09 4.26
N ALA A 21 -10.79 16.02 5.04
CA ALA A 21 -9.66 15.18 5.44
C ALA A 21 -9.09 14.57 4.17
N ALA A 22 -7.85 14.94 3.82
CA ALA A 22 -7.08 14.15 2.88
C ALA A 22 -7.16 12.68 3.35
N PRO A 23 -7.40 11.71 2.43
CA PRO A 23 -7.59 10.32 2.82
C PRO A 23 -6.47 9.89 3.77
N ASP A 24 -6.85 9.34 4.93
CA ASP A 24 -5.86 8.83 5.87
C ASP A 24 -5.00 7.81 5.12
N PRO A 25 -3.67 8.03 5.00
CA PRO A 25 -2.82 7.20 4.17
C PRO A 25 -2.79 5.74 4.68
N CYS A 26 -3.07 5.54 5.97
CA CYS A 26 -3.15 4.25 6.62
C CYS A 26 -4.54 3.61 6.60
N SER A 27 -5.57 4.34 6.17
CA SER A 27 -6.88 3.75 5.89
C SER A 27 -6.79 2.80 4.70
N ALA A 28 -7.66 1.80 4.64
CA ALA A 28 -7.73 0.83 3.54
C ALA A 28 -7.76 1.53 2.16
N SER A 29 -8.49 2.64 2.04
CA SER A 29 -8.56 3.45 0.82
C SER A 29 -7.24 4.15 0.49
N GLY A 30 -6.50 4.62 1.50
CA GLY A 30 -5.19 5.28 1.32
C GLY A 30 -4.09 4.27 0.94
N VAL A 31 -4.10 3.09 1.57
CA VAL A 31 -3.22 1.98 1.22
C VAL A 31 -3.51 1.51 -0.20
N ALA A 32 -4.79 1.32 -0.56
CA ALA A 32 -5.20 0.94 -1.91
C ALA A 32 -4.78 1.99 -2.94
N ALA A 33 -5.01 3.28 -2.70
CA ALA A 33 -4.60 4.35 -3.61
C ALA A 33 -3.08 4.37 -3.82
N THR A 34 -2.30 4.22 -2.74
CA THR A 34 -0.83 4.14 -2.83
C THR A 34 -0.39 2.90 -3.60
N ALA A 35 -0.98 1.75 -3.31
CA ALA A 35 -0.72 0.50 -4.03
C ALA A 35 -1.05 0.62 -5.51
N SER A 36 -2.20 1.19 -5.87
CA SER A 36 -2.59 1.44 -7.25
C SER A 36 -1.59 2.35 -7.98
N GLY A 37 -1.10 3.41 -7.33
CA GLY A 37 -0.08 4.30 -7.91
C GLY A 37 1.27 3.59 -8.14
N VAL A 38 1.70 2.77 -7.18
CA VAL A 38 2.91 1.94 -7.28
C VAL A 38 2.76 0.90 -8.39
N LEU A 39 1.62 0.20 -8.44
CA LEU A 39 1.32 -0.81 -9.44
C LEU A 39 1.26 -0.18 -10.83
N ASN A 40 0.64 0.98 -11.00
CA ASN A 40 0.59 1.69 -12.28
C ASN A 40 1.99 2.08 -12.76
N SER A 41 2.83 2.59 -11.86
CA SER A 41 4.24 2.90 -12.17
C SER A 41 5.03 1.63 -12.53
N ALA A 42 4.82 0.54 -11.79
CA ALA A 42 5.43 -0.76 -12.08
C ALA A 42 4.97 -1.31 -13.43
N SER A 43 3.70 -1.16 -13.80
CA SER A 43 3.19 -1.56 -15.12
C SER A 43 3.92 -0.83 -16.25
N GLY A 44 4.06 0.50 -16.15
CA GLY A 44 4.81 1.27 -17.15
C GLY A 44 6.30 0.87 -17.22
N TYR A 45 6.90 0.58 -16.06
CA TYR A 45 8.28 0.08 -16.01
C TYR A 45 8.42 -1.30 -16.69
N LEU A 46 7.52 -2.23 -16.39
CA LEU A 46 7.53 -3.59 -16.94
C LEU A 46 7.24 -3.61 -18.45
N ASP A 47 6.41 -2.70 -18.96
CA ASP A 47 6.20 -2.52 -20.41
C ASP A 47 7.50 -2.09 -21.12
N ALA A 48 8.25 -1.17 -20.50
CA ALA A 48 9.57 -0.77 -20.98
C ALA A 48 10.66 -1.85 -20.77
N HIS A 49 10.41 -2.86 -19.94
CA HIS A 49 11.35 -3.93 -19.58
C HIS A 49 10.72 -5.32 -19.80
N PRO A 50 10.58 -5.76 -21.06
CA PRO A 50 9.90 -7.02 -21.39
C PRO A 50 10.59 -8.25 -20.78
N ASP A 51 11.90 -8.18 -20.57
CA ASP A 51 12.69 -9.25 -19.95
C ASP A 51 12.32 -9.44 -18.46
N ALA A 52 12.23 -8.34 -17.69
CA ALA A 52 11.74 -8.38 -16.31
C ALA A 52 10.28 -8.83 -16.26
N ASN A 53 9.43 -8.33 -17.16
CA ASN A 53 8.03 -8.73 -17.24
C ASN A 53 7.85 -10.24 -17.46
N ASN A 54 8.67 -10.84 -18.32
CA ASN A 54 8.65 -12.28 -18.58
C ASN A 54 9.04 -13.09 -17.35
N VAL A 55 10.09 -12.68 -16.63
CA VAL A 55 10.53 -13.37 -15.40
C VAL A 55 9.48 -13.28 -14.31
N LEU A 56 8.92 -12.09 -14.08
CA LEU A 56 7.87 -11.92 -13.08
C LEU A 56 6.61 -12.71 -13.46
N THR A 57 6.22 -12.73 -14.74
CA THR A 57 5.07 -13.50 -15.23
C THR A 57 5.28 -15.01 -15.09
N ALA A 58 6.47 -15.51 -15.43
CA ALA A 58 6.82 -16.92 -15.22
C ALA A 58 6.75 -17.29 -13.74
N ALA A 59 7.20 -16.39 -12.86
CA ALA A 59 7.18 -16.60 -11.42
C ALA A 59 5.78 -16.73 -10.81
N VAL A 60 4.73 -16.20 -11.45
CA VAL A 60 3.34 -16.35 -10.98
C VAL A 60 2.89 -17.81 -10.93
N ASN A 61 3.39 -18.64 -11.85
CA ASN A 61 3.02 -20.06 -11.94
C ASN A 61 3.97 -20.97 -11.15
N GLN A 62 5.00 -20.42 -10.53
CA GLN A 62 5.99 -21.18 -9.77
C GLN A 62 5.57 -21.31 -8.29
N PRO A 63 6.07 -22.35 -7.60
CA PRO A 63 6.00 -22.41 -6.15
C PRO A 63 6.62 -21.13 -5.54
N PRO A 64 6.13 -20.63 -4.40
CA PRO A 64 6.57 -19.35 -3.83
C PRO A 64 8.08 -19.33 -3.49
N ALA A 65 8.67 -20.48 -3.21
CA ALA A 65 10.12 -20.61 -3.00
C ALA A 65 10.90 -20.43 -4.31
N ASP A 66 10.49 -21.11 -5.38
CA ASP A 66 11.11 -21.03 -6.71
C ASP A 66 10.92 -19.68 -7.38
N ALA A 67 9.73 -19.08 -7.22
CA ALA A 67 9.42 -17.73 -7.68
C ALA A 67 10.42 -16.71 -7.07
N LYS A 68 10.58 -16.74 -5.73
CA LYS A 68 11.54 -15.86 -5.04
C LYS A 68 12.98 -16.08 -5.51
N SER A 69 13.37 -17.33 -5.73
CA SER A 69 14.73 -17.66 -6.21
C SER A 69 14.96 -17.15 -7.63
N SER A 70 14.03 -17.39 -8.54
CA SER A 70 14.09 -16.97 -9.96
C SER A 70 14.16 -15.45 -10.08
N ILE A 71 13.27 -14.74 -9.38
CA ILE A 71 13.25 -13.28 -9.34
C ILE A 71 14.57 -12.73 -8.77
N ARG A 72 15.10 -13.34 -7.70
CA ARG A 72 16.38 -12.92 -7.12
C ARG A 72 17.55 -13.15 -8.06
N GLY A 73 17.63 -14.32 -8.70
CA GLY A 73 18.66 -14.64 -9.70
C GLY A 73 18.68 -13.63 -10.84
N TYR A 74 17.50 -13.23 -11.31
CA TYR A 74 17.34 -12.21 -12.32
C TYR A 74 17.92 -10.85 -11.90
N PHE A 75 17.53 -10.37 -10.72
CA PHE A 75 17.96 -9.07 -10.21
C PHE A 75 19.43 -9.02 -9.75
N ILE A 76 20.08 -10.16 -9.51
CA ILE A 76 21.54 -10.21 -9.33
C ILE A 76 22.26 -9.79 -10.61
N SER A 77 21.76 -10.21 -11.77
CA SER A 77 22.32 -9.84 -13.07
C SER A 77 21.85 -8.46 -13.54
N HIS A 78 20.74 -7.96 -12.98
CA HIS A 78 20.12 -6.67 -13.31
C HIS A 78 19.96 -5.75 -12.08
N PRO A 79 21.06 -5.35 -11.41
CA PRO A 79 20.98 -4.58 -10.18
C PRO A 79 20.36 -3.19 -10.36
N GLY A 80 20.53 -2.57 -11.55
CA GLY A 80 19.90 -1.29 -11.88
C GLY A 80 18.38 -1.39 -11.92
N GLN A 81 17.84 -2.47 -12.49
CA GLN A 81 16.40 -2.72 -12.55
C GLN A 81 15.81 -3.02 -11.17
N ALA A 82 16.58 -3.71 -10.32
CA ALA A 82 16.19 -3.98 -8.94
C ALA A 82 16.05 -2.67 -8.13
N LEU A 83 16.97 -1.71 -8.36
CA LEU A 83 16.91 -0.39 -7.76
C LEU A 83 15.71 0.41 -8.25
N ASP A 84 15.41 0.36 -9.54
CA ASP A 84 14.27 1.09 -10.12
C ASP A 84 12.94 0.60 -9.55
N LEU A 85 12.71 -0.73 -9.55
CA LEU A 85 11.52 -1.32 -8.93
C LEU A 85 11.43 -1.06 -7.43
N LYS A 86 12.57 -1.00 -6.73
CA LYS A 86 12.61 -0.60 -5.32
C LYS A 86 12.20 0.87 -5.13
N ASN A 87 12.62 1.76 -6.02
CA ASN A 87 12.19 3.17 -6.00
C ASN A 87 10.70 3.29 -6.30
N ILE A 88 10.19 2.52 -7.27
CA ILE A 88 8.75 2.44 -7.56
C ILE A 88 7.96 1.94 -6.34
N ALA A 89 8.46 0.93 -5.63
CA ALA A 89 7.83 0.37 -4.43
C ALA A 89 8.06 1.19 -3.15
N GLN A 90 8.90 2.22 -3.19
CA GLN A 90 9.26 3.05 -2.03
C GLN A 90 8.06 3.65 -1.30
N PRO A 91 7.00 4.17 -1.98
CA PRO A 91 5.81 4.69 -1.31
C PRO A 91 5.14 3.63 -0.44
N LEU A 92 5.06 2.39 -0.94
CA LEU A 92 4.45 1.27 -0.23
C LEU A 92 5.30 0.84 0.97
N LEU A 93 6.62 0.86 0.82
CA LEU A 93 7.57 0.55 1.89
C LEU A 93 7.55 1.61 2.99
N ASN A 94 7.45 2.89 2.61
CA ASN A 94 7.29 4.01 3.52
C ASN A 94 5.97 3.87 4.28
N LEU A 95 4.89 3.58 3.56
CA LEU A 95 3.56 3.39 4.14
C LEU A 95 3.52 2.22 5.13
N LYS A 96 4.18 1.09 4.82
CA LYS A 96 4.33 -0.03 5.76
C LYS A 96 5.03 0.40 7.07
N GLY A 97 6.03 1.26 6.98
CA GLY A 97 6.72 1.81 8.15
C GLY A 97 5.88 2.81 8.93
N GLN A 98 5.08 3.63 8.23
CA GLN A 98 4.23 4.65 8.84
C GLN A 98 2.96 4.08 9.48
N CYS A 99 2.36 3.06 8.88
CA CYS A 99 1.06 2.52 9.27
C CYS A 99 1.17 1.27 10.16
N ASN A 100 2.27 1.11 10.89
CA ASN A 100 2.77 -0.10 11.58
C ASN A 100 1.84 -0.78 12.63
N ALA A 101 0.56 -1.01 12.36
CA ALA A 101 -0.32 -1.97 13.05
C ALA A 101 -1.79 -1.93 12.58
N SER A 102 -2.27 -0.86 11.95
CA SER A 102 -3.73 -0.61 11.85
C SER A 102 -4.43 -1.26 10.66
N VAL A 103 -3.69 -1.66 9.62
CA VAL A 103 -4.18 -2.45 8.49
C VAL A 103 -3.11 -3.47 8.13
N SER A 104 -3.01 -4.53 8.93
CA SER A 104 -2.09 -5.62 8.60
C SER A 104 -2.59 -6.35 7.34
N PRO A 105 -1.72 -6.86 6.45
CA PRO A 105 -2.13 -7.70 5.34
C PRO A 105 -3.04 -8.88 5.76
N ASP A 106 -2.90 -9.40 6.98
CA ASP A 106 -3.83 -10.39 7.57
C ASP A 106 -5.26 -9.87 7.72
N GLN A 107 -5.43 -8.59 8.07
CA GLN A 107 -6.74 -7.97 8.26
C GLN A 107 -7.43 -7.71 6.91
N LEU A 108 -6.63 -7.39 5.88
CA LEU A 108 -7.12 -7.29 4.51
C LEU A 108 -7.48 -8.68 3.95
N ALA A 109 -6.64 -9.69 4.21
CA ALA A 109 -6.93 -11.08 3.83
C ALA A 109 -8.18 -11.62 4.54
N GLY A 110 -8.35 -11.34 5.83
CA GLY A 110 -9.54 -11.70 6.60
C GLY A 110 -10.81 -10.97 6.14
N LEU A 111 -10.69 -9.72 5.66
CA LEU A 111 -11.82 -9.03 5.02
C LEU A 111 -12.21 -9.72 3.71
N PHE A 112 -11.24 -10.09 2.87
CA PHE A 112 -11.50 -10.81 1.62
C PHE A 112 -12.13 -12.18 1.87
N ASP A 113 -11.65 -12.91 2.87
CA ASP A 113 -12.23 -14.18 3.32
C ASP A 113 -13.69 -13.99 3.80
N ALA A 114 -13.94 -12.99 4.65
CA ALA A 114 -15.28 -12.66 5.16
C ALA A 114 -16.27 -12.20 4.06
N LEU A 115 -15.77 -11.62 2.96
CA LEU A 115 -16.59 -11.23 1.81
C LEU A 115 -16.84 -12.39 0.84
N SER A 116 -16.05 -13.45 0.92
CA SER A 116 -16.13 -14.64 0.05
C SER A 116 -17.03 -15.74 0.61
N ASN A 117 -17.57 -15.56 1.82
CA ASN A 117 -18.50 -16.45 2.51
C ASN A 117 -19.85 -15.76 2.75
#